data_AF-A0A925V074-F1
#
_entry.id   AF-A0A925V074-F1
#
_cell.length_a   1.000
_cell.length_b   1.000
_cell.length_c   1.000
_cell.angle_alpha   90.00
_cell.angle_beta   90.00
_cell.angle_gamma   90.00
#
_symmetry.space_group_name_H-M   'P 1'
#
loop_
_entity.id
_entity.type
_entity.pdbx_description
1 polymer ?
#
loop_
_entity_poly.entity_id
_entity_poly.type
_entity_poly.pdbx_seq_one_letter_code
_entity_poly.pdbx_strand_id
1 'polypeptide(L)'
;RRECLEQTALHPTPHWASVTGLRARNRGWKTVVHGDLMAELVRQDGGRVGWWAGYRRIGAGAWFVGAHPFAVAVQAMVVSAHDRDLRGLALLAGYVESAVRGRKRSSDPELLEFYGSALPRLQVDEVLARLRWRRGTGTERSP
;
A
#
# COMPACT_ATOMS: atom_id res chain seq x y z
N ARG A 1 11.33 -19.74 8.47
CA ARG A 1 12.78 -20.09 8.58
C ARG A 1 13.47 -18.99 9.36
N ARG A 2 14.40 -19.32 10.26
CA ARG A 2 15.07 -18.35 11.15
C ARG A 2 15.96 -17.35 10.40
N GLU A 3 16.75 -17.83 9.46
CA GLU A 3 17.65 -17.02 8.62
C GLU A 3 16.93 -15.86 7.92
N CYS A 4 15.75 -16.10 7.34
CA CYS A 4 14.93 -15.05 6.71
C CYS A 4 14.55 -13.93 7.71
N LEU A 5 14.25 -14.28 8.96
CA LEU A 5 13.86 -13.29 9.99
C LEU A 5 15.07 -12.44 10.39
N GLU A 6 16.24 -13.06 10.52
CA GLU A 6 17.50 -12.38 10.85
C GLU A 6 17.91 -11.41 9.73
N GLN A 7 17.74 -11.81 8.46
CA GLN A 7 18.09 -10.96 7.31
C GLN A 7 17.10 -9.82 7.06
N THR A 8 15.81 -10.02 7.30
CA THR A 8 14.76 -9.02 7.00
C THR A 8 14.52 -8.02 8.11
N ALA A 9 14.74 -8.46 9.36
CA ALA A 9 14.52 -7.74 10.62
C ALA A 9 13.09 -7.16 10.78
N LEU A 10 12.48 -7.42 11.94
CA LEU A 10 11.16 -6.85 12.27
C LEU A 10 11.35 -5.45 12.83
N HIS A 11 11.30 -4.44 11.96
CA HIS A 11 11.34 -3.05 12.43
C HIS A 11 9.94 -2.54 12.78
N PRO A 12 9.79 -1.82 13.90
CA PRO A 12 8.54 -1.17 14.24
C PRO A 12 8.34 0.06 13.35
N THR A 13 7.90 -0.16 12.11
CA THR A 13 7.57 0.88 11.15
C THR A 13 6.08 0.86 10.82
N PRO A 14 5.47 2.01 10.47
CA PRO A 14 4.20 2.00 9.74
C PRO A 14 4.32 1.08 8.53
N HIS A 15 3.30 0.24 8.29
CA HIS A 15 3.31 -0.78 7.24
C HIS A 15 4.36 -1.90 7.43
N TRP A 16 4.72 -2.23 8.68
CA TRP A 16 5.73 -3.26 8.99
C TRP A 16 5.59 -4.55 8.17
N ALA A 17 4.37 -5.09 8.00
CA ALA A 17 4.15 -6.32 7.25
C ALA A 17 4.57 -6.20 5.78
N SER A 18 4.19 -5.10 5.11
CA SER A 18 4.56 -4.82 3.72
C SER A 18 6.05 -4.52 3.59
N VAL A 19 6.64 -3.82 4.56
CA VAL A 19 8.09 -3.53 4.61
C VAL A 19 8.90 -4.82 4.74
N THR A 20 8.53 -5.69 5.68
CA THR A 20 9.19 -6.99 5.87
C THR A 20 9.02 -7.88 4.63
N GLY A 21 7.83 -7.88 4.01
CA GLY A 21 7.57 -8.62 2.77
C GLY A 21 8.44 -8.14 1.60
N LEU A 22 8.58 -6.83 1.42
CA LEU A 22 9.47 -6.24 0.41
C LEU A 22 10.92 -6.67 0.64
N ARG A 23 11.41 -6.52 1.87
CA ARG A 23 12.78 -6.88 2.24
C ARG A 23 13.07 -8.36 2.02
N ALA A 24 12.11 -9.22 2.35
CA ALA A 24 12.19 -10.65 2.11
C ALA A 24 12.36 -10.93 0.61
N ARG A 25 11.51 -10.33 -0.22
CA ARG A 25 11.58 -10.47 -1.69
C ARG A 25 12.90 -10.00 -2.27
N ASN A 26 13.40 -8.85 -1.82
CA ASN A 26 14.67 -8.30 -2.30
C ASN A 26 15.89 -9.16 -1.90
N ARG A 27 15.75 -9.97 -0.85
CA ARG A 27 16.74 -10.97 -0.43
C ARG A 27 16.52 -12.35 -1.05
N GLY A 28 15.66 -12.46 -2.07
CA GLY A 28 15.38 -13.70 -2.79
C GLY A 28 14.39 -14.64 -2.10
N TRP A 29 13.79 -14.24 -0.98
CA TRP A 29 12.77 -15.03 -0.30
C TRP A 29 11.42 -14.89 -1.00
N LYS A 30 10.66 -15.98 -1.04
CA LYS A 30 9.28 -15.99 -1.55
C LYS A 30 8.30 -15.82 -0.40
N THR A 31 7.35 -14.92 -0.56
CA THR A 31 6.19 -14.76 0.32
C THR A 31 4.98 -15.44 -0.31
N VAL A 32 4.37 -16.38 0.41
CA VAL A 32 3.20 -17.14 -0.06
C VAL A 32 2.01 -16.81 0.83
N VAL A 33 0.85 -16.60 0.23
CA VAL A 33 -0.42 -16.44 0.95
C VAL A 33 -1.08 -17.80 1.04
N HIS A 34 -1.34 -18.26 2.26
CA HIS A 34 -2.02 -19.53 2.55
C HIS A 34 -3.51 -19.25 2.74
N GLY A 35 -4.33 -19.52 1.73
CA GLY A 35 -5.77 -19.25 1.78
C GLY A 35 -6.56 -20.17 2.73
N ASP A 36 -5.96 -21.30 3.08
CA ASP A 36 -6.44 -22.29 4.05
C ASP A 36 -6.19 -21.87 5.51
N LEU A 37 -5.27 -20.92 5.75
CA LEU A 37 -4.96 -20.39 7.06
C LEU A 37 -5.64 -19.03 7.26
N MET A 38 -6.72 -19.02 8.04
CA MET A 38 -7.47 -17.82 8.40
C MET A 38 -7.05 -17.34 9.80
N ALA A 39 -6.75 -16.05 9.92
CA ALA A 39 -6.51 -15.39 11.20
C ALA A 39 -7.37 -14.13 11.28
N GLU A 40 -8.16 -14.02 12.34
CA GLU A 40 -8.96 -12.82 12.60
C GLU A 40 -8.11 -11.76 13.30
N LEU A 41 -8.06 -10.57 12.69
CA LEU A 41 -7.36 -9.43 13.25
C LEU A 41 -8.35 -8.30 13.50
N VAL A 42 -8.49 -7.90 14.76
CA VAL A 42 -9.18 -6.65 15.10
C VAL A 42 -8.29 -5.49 14.70
N ARG A 43 -8.58 -4.90 13.54
CA ARG A 43 -7.80 -3.76 13.06
C ARG A 43 -8.12 -2.50 13.87
N GLN A 44 -7.08 -1.79 14.30
CA GLN A 44 -7.23 -0.58 15.10
C GLN A 44 -7.85 0.61 14.34
N ASP A 45 -7.90 0.54 13.01
CA ASP A 45 -8.51 1.56 12.14
C ASP A 45 -10.05 1.50 12.13
N GLY A 46 -10.67 0.43 12.64
CA GLY A 46 -12.13 0.24 12.65
C GLY A 46 -12.87 0.55 13.96
N GLY A 47 -12.25 0.36 15.14
CA GLY A 47 -13.04 0.18 16.38
C GLY A 47 -12.95 1.25 17.47
N ARG A 48 -11.75 1.75 17.82
CA ARG A 48 -11.56 2.44 19.13
C ARG A 48 -11.36 3.96 19.08
N VAL A 49 -10.98 4.52 17.93
CA VAL A 49 -10.64 5.96 17.78
C VAL A 49 -11.47 6.63 16.67
N GLY A 50 -12.40 5.89 16.05
CA GLY A 50 -13.15 6.31 14.87
C GLY A 50 -12.36 6.13 13.57
N TRP A 51 -13.07 5.84 12.48
CA TRP A 51 -12.49 5.58 11.16
C TRP A 51 -11.64 6.77 10.67
N TRP A 52 -12.04 8.01 10.96
CA TRP A 52 -11.31 9.22 10.54
C TRP A 52 -9.88 9.25 11.09
N ALA A 53 -9.70 8.97 12.39
CA ALA A 53 -8.39 8.93 13.01
C ALA A 53 -7.54 7.76 12.48
N GLY A 54 -8.18 6.61 12.21
CA GLY A 54 -7.54 5.44 11.59
C GLY A 54 -6.98 5.76 10.21
N TYR A 55 -7.81 6.29 9.31
CA TYR A 55 -7.40 6.66 7.95
C TYR A 55 -6.38 7.80 7.92
N ARG A 56 -6.46 8.78 8.83
CA ARG A 56 -5.41 9.78 9.00
C ARG A 56 -4.05 9.17 9.36
N ARG A 57 -4.02 8.16 10.23
CA ARG A 57 -2.76 7.44 10.55
C ARG A 57 -2.23 6.67 9.36
N ILE A 58 -3.10 6.08 8.54
CA ILE A 58 -2.71 5.42 7.28
C ILE A 58 -2.05 6.44 6.34
N GLY A 59 -2.66 7.61 6.15
CA GLY A 59 -2.08 8.70 5.36
C GLY A 59 -0.72 9.18 5.86
N ALA A 60 -0.57 9.35 7.18
CA ALA A 60 0.72 9.68 7.79
C ALA A 60 1.76 8.57 7.60
N GLY A 61 1.34 7.30 7.63
CA GLY A 61 2.19 6.15 7.32
C GLY A 61 2.64 6.13 5.86
N ALA A 62 1.75 6.50 4.92
CA ALA A 62 2.08 6.62 3.50
C ALA A 62 3.14 7.72 3.26
N TRP A 63 3.04 8.84 3.98
CA TRP A 63 4.10 9.86 3.98
C TRP A 63 5.42 9.32 4.51
N PHE A 64 5.39 8.60 5.64
CA PHE A 64 6.58 8.02 6.26
C PHE A 64 7.34 7.09 5.30
N VAL A 65 6.65 6.17 4.62
CA VAL A 65 7.29 5.25 3.67
C VAL A 65 7.72 5.90 2.36
N GLY A 66 7.38 7.18 2.14
CA GLY A 66 7.73 7.91 0.93
C GLY A 66 6.83 7.58 -0.28
N ALA A 67 5.57 7.21 -0.04
CA ALA A 67 4.63 6.92 -1.12
C ALA A 67 4.46 8.12 -2.07
N HIS A 68 4.38 7.82 -3.37
CA HIS A 68 4.19 8.86 -4.37
C HIS A 68 2.83 9.58 -4.20
N PRO A 69 2.76 10.93 -4.23
CA PRO A 69 1.51 11.67 -4.02
C PRO A 69 0.34 11.21 -4.92
N PHE A 70 0.64 10.93 -6.19
CA PHE A 70 -0.37 10.41 -7.14
C PHE A 70 -0.94 9.06 -6.71
N ALA A 71 -0.10 8.14 -6.24
CA ALA A 71 -0.57 6.82 -5.78
C ALA A 71 -1.46 6.97 -4.53
N VAL A 72 -1.11 7.89 -3.62
CA VAL A 72 -1.92 8.22 -2.45
C VAL A 72 -3.28 8.81 -2.86
N ALA A 73 -3.30 9.70 -3.85
CA ALA A 73 -4.53 10.28 -4.38
C ALA A 73 -5.45 9.23 -5.01
N VAL A 74 -4.90 8.33 -5.83
CA VAL A 74 -5.65 7.21 -6.42
C VAL A 74 -6.21 6.30 -5.32
N GLN A 75 -5.39 5.94 -4.32
CA GLN A 75 -5.84 5.13 -3.20
C GLN A 75 -6.99 5.80 -2.44
N ALA A 76 -6.90 7.11 -2.18
CA ALA A 76 -7.97 7.86 -1.53
C ALA A 76 -9.27 7.81 -2.33
N MET A 77 -9.22 8.00 -3.65
CA MET A 77 -10.40 7.88 -4.51
C MET A 77 -11.03 6.48 -4.45
N VAL A 78 -10.21 5.43 -4.55
CA VAL A 78 -10.68 4.03 -4.50
C VAL A 78 -11.35 3.72 -3.16
N VAL A 79 -10.73 4.11 -2.05
CA VAL A 79 -11.27 3.90 -0.70
C VAL A 79 -12.60 4.63 -0.53
N SER A 80 -12.67 5.91 -0.93
CA SER A 80 -13.92 6.67 -0.84
C SER A 80 -15.02 6.10 -1.73
N ALA A 81 -14.68 5.60 -2.93
CA ALA A 81 -15.65 5.03 -3.85
C ALA A 81 -16.21 3.68 -3.39
N HIS A 82 -15.38 2.86 -2.72
CA HIS A 82 -15.79 1.53 -2.26
C HIS A 82 -16.84 1.61 -1.14
N ASP A 83 -16.59 2.44 -0.13
CA ASP A 83 -17.46 2.57 1.04
C ASP A 83 -18.49 3.70 0.91
N ARG A 84 -18.47 4.46 -0.21
CA ARG A 84 -19.23 5.70 -0.41
C ARG A 84 -19.13 6.67 0.78
N ASP A 85 -17.91 6.82 1.30
CA ASP A 85 -17.64 7.53 2.55
C ASP A 85 -16.41 8.46 2.40
N LEU A 86 -16.19 9.33 3.38
CA LEU A 86 -15.11 10.33 3.42
C LEU A 86 -13.78 9.76 3.93
N ARG A 87 -13.61 8.43 3.94
CA ARG A 87 -12.40 7.72 4.37
C ARG A 87 -11.16 8.10 3.57
N GLY A 88 -11.30 8.27 2.25
CA GLY A 88 -10.20 8.74 1.41
C GLY A 88 -9.78 10.18 1.75
N LEU A 89 -10.71 11.03 2.17
CA LEU A 89 -10.38 12.39 2.60
C LEU A 89 -9.57 12.39 3.90
N ALA A 90 -9.93 11.52 4.86
CA ALA A 90 -9.14 11.32 6.08
C ALA A 90 -7.70 10.85 5.77
N LEU A 91 -7.55 9.95 4.80
CA LEU A 91 -6.24 9.47 4.34
C LEU A 91 -5.42 10.61 3.74
N LEU A 92 -5.99 11.39 2.82
CA LEU A 92 -5.32 12.55 2.24
C LEU A 92 -4.93 13.58 3.30
N ALA A 93 -5.83 13.87 4.24
CA ALA A 93 -5.58 14.81 5.32
C ALA A 93 -4.34 14.40 6.14
N GLY A 94 -4.20 13.11 6.49
CA GLY A 94 -3.04 12.62 7.23
C GLY A 94 -1.73 12.71 6.44
N TYR A 95 -1.78 12.47 5.12
CA TYR A 95 -0.62 12.58 4.24
C TYR A 95 -0.16 14.04 4.08
N VAL A 96 -1.09 14.94 3.75
CA VAL A 96 -0.82 16.37 3.56
C VAL A 96 -0.38 17.03 4.87
N GLU A 97 -1.04 16.71 6.00
CA GLU A 97 -0.63 17.21 7.32
C GLU A 97 0.81 16.80 7.66
N SER A 98 1.21 15.58 7.30
CA SER A 98 2.58 15.09 7.51
C SER A 98 3.59 15.83 6.62
N ALA A 99 3.21 16.16 5.39
CA ALA A 99 4.01 16.95 4.46
C ALA A 99 4.19 18.40 4.95
N VAL A 100 3.09 19.08 5.28
CA VAL A 100 3.09 20.49 5.73
C VAL A 100 3.85 20.67 7.04
N ARG A 101 3.75 19.69 7.96
CA ARG A 101 4.50 19.72 9.22
C ARG A 101 5.97 19.27 9.08
N GLY A 102 6.43 18.97 7.87
CA GLY A 102 7.81 18.52 7.64
C GLY A 102 8.17 17.25 8.40
N ARG A 103 7.22 16.32 8.59
CA ARG A 103 7.51 15.07 9.30
C ARG A 103 8.59 14.29 8.54
N LYS A 104 9.52 13.69 9.27
CA LYS A 104 10.58 12.88 8.66
C LYS A 104 9.98 11.69 7.91
N ARG A 105 10.51 11.45 6.71
CA ARG A 105 10.31 10.20 5.98
C ARG A 105 11.27 9.13 6.52
N SER A 106 11.05 7.89 6.12
CA SER A 106 11.98 6.79 6.36
C SER A 106 13.36 7.13 5.80
N SER A 107 14.40 6.77 6.54
CA SER A 107 15.80 6.85 6.09
C SER A 107 16.22 5.67 5.21
N ASP A 108 15.32 4.69 5.03
CA ASP A 108 15.58 3.48 4.27
C ASP A 108 15.36 3.74 2.75
N PRO A 109 16.43 3.76 1.93
CA PRO A 109 16.32 4.02 0.51
C PRO A 109 15.51 2.95 -0.23
N GLU A 110 15.54 1.69 0.25
CA GLU A 110 14.77 0.57 -0.33
C GLU A 110 13.27 0.86 -0.29
N LEU A 111 12.80 1.47 0.81
CA LEU A 111 11.41 1.86 0.98
C LEU A 111 11.04 3.05 0.11
N LEU A 112 11.88 4.08 0.09
CA LEU A 112 11.62 5.29 -0.69
C LEU A 112 11.56 4.96 -2.20
N GLU A 113 12.45 4.10 -2.69
CA GLU A 113 12.46 3.69 -4.08
C GLU A 113 11.21 2.88 -4.43
N PHE A 114 10.86 1.89 -3.60
CA PHE A 114 9.73 1.03 -3.85
C PHE A 114 8.40 1.78 -3.82
N TYR A 115 8.10 2.51 -2.74
CA TYR A 115 6.82 3.22 -2.60
C TYR A 115 6.76 4.51 -3.43
N GLY A 116 7.91 5.13 -3.70
CA GLY A 116 7.99 6.36 -4.48
C GLY A 116 7.95 6.14 -5.99
N SER A 117 8.49 5.03 -6.50
CA SER A 117 8.65 4.83 -7.94
C SER A 117 8.26 3.45 -8.47
N ALA A 118 8.67 2.37 -7.81
CA ALA A 118 8.44 1.02 -8.34
C ALA A 118 6.97 0.60 -8.24
N LEU A 119 6.33 0.85 -7.10
CA LEU A 119 4.95 0.46 -6.85
C LEU A 119 3.94 1.18 -7.78
N PRO A 120 4.02 2.51 -7.99
CA PRO A 120 3.16 3.18 -8.96
C PRO A 120 3.34 2.64 -10.38
N ARG A 121 4.58 2.32 -10.79
CA ARG A 121 4.85 1.72 -12.12
C ARG A 121 4.19 0.36 -12.25
N LEU A 122 4.36 -0.52 -11.27
CA LEU A 122 3.72 -1.84 -11.26
C LEU A 122 2.19 -1.74 -11.35
N GLN A 123 1.58 -0.79 -10.63
CA GLN A 123 0.14 -0.55 -10.69
C GLN A 123 -0.31 -0.07 -12.07
N VAL A 124 0.44 0.86 -12.69
CA VAL A 124 0.16 1.33 -14.05
C VAL A 124 0.30 0.20 -15.07
N ASP A 125 1.39 -0.58 -14.99
CA ASP A 125 1.65 -1.69 -15.89
C ASP A 125 0.56 -2.76 -15.79
N GLU A 126 0.09 -3.07 -14.59
CA GLU A 126 -1.01 -4.01 -14.38
C GLU A 126 -2.33 -3.51 -14.97
N VAL A 127 -2.64 -2.22 -14.78
CA VAL A 127 -3.84 -1.61 -15.40
C VAL A 127 -3.72 -1.62 -16.93
N LEU A 128 -2.56 -1.26 -17.48
CA LEU A 128 -2.32 -1.28 -18.92
C LEU A 128 -2.42 -2.70 -19.49
N ALA A 129 -1.89 -3.71 -18.80
CA ALA A 129 -2.03 -5.11 -19.20
C ALA A 129 -3.50 -5.55 -19.24
N ARG A 130 -4.29 -5.20 -18.20
CA ARG A 130 -5.74 -5.48 -18.17
C ARG A 130 -6.50 -4.77 -19.29
N LEU A 131 -6.14 -3.52 -19.62
CA LEU A 131 -6.75 -2.75 -20.71
C LEU A 131 -6.37 -3.28 -22.11
N ARG A 132 -5.14 -3.78 -22.29
CA ARG A 132 -4.71 -4.45 -23.53
C ARG A 132 -5.46 -5.75 -23.74
N TRP A 133 -5.65 -6.55 -22.69
CA TRP A 133 -6.44 -7.78 -22.76
C TRP A 133 -7.91 -7.52 -23.13
N ARG A 134 -8.53 -6.47 -22.56
CA ARG A 134 -9.90 -6.05 -22.93
C ARG A 134 -10.03 -5.56 -24.37
N ARG A 135 -8.96 -5.01 -24.95
CA ARG A 135 -8.95 -4.60 -26.38
C ARG A 135 -8.70 -5.75 -27.34
N GLY A 136 -7.99 -6.80 -26.92
CA GLY A 136 -7.73 -7.99 -27.74
C GLY A 136 -8.90 -8.99 -27.79
N THR A 137 -9.88 -8.89 -26.89
CA THR A 137 -11.04 -9.80 -26.80
C THR A 137 -12.29 -9.27 -27.54
N GLY A 138 -12.15 -8.19 -28.31
CA GLY A 138 -13.24 -7.54 -29.04
C GLY A 138 -13.40 -7.91 -30.52
N THR A 139 -12.56 -8.80 -31.07
CA THR A 139 -12.48 -9.04 -32.53
C THR A 139 -12.83 -10.46 -32.99
N GLU A 140 -13.57 -11.23 -32.18
CA GLU A 140 -14.19 -12.48 -32.63
C GLU A 140 -15.66 -12.54 -32.19
N ARG A 141 -16.50 -11.80 -32.90
CA ARG A 141 -17.90 -12.18 -33.11
C ARG A 141 -18.24 -11.93 -34.56
N SER A 142 -18.30 -12.98 -35.35
CA SER A 142 -19.18 -13.05 -36.52
C SER A 142 -19.59 -14.52 -36.67
N PRO A 143 -20.91 -14.81 -36.79
CA PRO A 143 -21.40 -16.14 -37.12
C PRO A 143 -21.03 -16.56 -38.56
#